data_AF-A0A536G7Q4-F1
#
_entry.id   AF-A0A536G7Q4-F1
#
_cell.length_a   1.000
_cell.length_b   1.000
_cell.length_c   1.000
_cell.angle_alpha   90.00
_cell.angle_beta   90.00
_cell.angle_gamma   90.00
#
_symmetry.space_group_name_H-M   'P 1'
#
loop_
_entity.id
_entity.type
_entity.pdbx_description
1 polymer ?
#
loop_
_entity_poly.entity_id
_entity_poly.type
_entity_poly.pdbx_seq_one_letter_code
_entity_poly.pdbx_strand_id
1 'polypeptide(L)'
;EMEGGTTFHFVTDGIESALEQARKAAGGKDVMLWGGANVAQQYLAAGLLDELELHIVPVLLGDGARLFDNLGDAEVQLEQVRAVEAPGVTHLKYRVVT
;
A
#
# COMPACT_ATOMS: atom_id res chain seq x y z
N GLU A 1 9.93 4.13 22.64
CA GLU A 1 10.68 4.84 21.59
C GLU A 1 12.01 4.13 21.38
N MET A 2 12.30 3.75 20.14
CA MET A 2 13.54 3.10 19.73
C MET A 2 14.61 4.14 19.41
N GLU A 3 15.87 3.70 19.34
CA GLU A 3 16.96 4.53 18.82
C GLU A 3 16.61 4.97 17.39
N GLY A 4 16.48 6.29 17.17
CA GLY A 4 15.96 6.88 15.93
C GLY A 4 14.55 7.48 16.02
N GLY A 5 13.94 7.55 17.21
CA GLY A 5 12.66 8.26 17.42
C GLY A 5 11.43 7.52 16.91
N THR A 6 11.57 6.22 16.59
CA THR A 6 10.46 5.39 16.10
C THR A 6 9.77 4.71 17.26
N THR A 7 8.43 4.74 17.27
CA THR A 7 7.61 3.98 18.23
C THR A 7 6.66 3.08 17.47
N PHE A 8 6.62 1.81 17.87
CA PHE A 8 5.70 0.81 17.31
C PHE A 8 4.45 0.72 18.16
N HIS A 9 3.29 0.78 17.50
CA HIS A 9 1.99 0.57 18.11
C HIS A 9 1.39 -0.71 17.53
N PHE A 10 1.01 -1.65 18.39
CA PHE A 10 0.33 -2.88 17.99
C PHE A 10 -1.18 -2.66 18.10
N VAL A 11 -1.83 -2.58 16.94
CA VAL A 11 -3.26 -2.30 16.81
C VAL A 11 -3.97 -3.61 16.51
N THR A 12 -4.96 -3.99 17.32
CA THR A 12 -5.64 -5.31 17.24
C THR A 12 -7.15 -5.22 17.06
N ASP A 13 -7.67 -4.02 16.81
CA ASP A 13 -9.08 -3.70 16.66
C ASP A 13 -9.48 -3.33 15.22
N GLY A 14 -8.58 -3.51 14.24
CA GLY A 14 -8.89 -3.44 12.81
C GLY A 14 -8.02 -2.47 12.02
N ILE A 15 -8.14 -2.53 10.69
CA ILE A 15 -7.36 -1.70 9.77
C ILE A 15 -7.77 -0.22 9.84
N GLU A 16 -9.05 0.04 10.10
CA GLU A 16 -9.60 1.39 10.18
C GLU A 16 -9.07 2.12 11.41
N SER A 17 -9.00 1.43 12.57
CA SER A 17 -8.39 1.98 13.79
C SER A 17 -6.91 2.27 13.58
N ALA A 18 -6.18 1.36 12.92
CA ALA A 18 -4.78 1.57 12.60
C ALA A 18 -4.58 2.80 11.68
N LEU A 19 -5.45 2.96 10.67
CA LEU A 19 -5.41 4.11 9.76
C LEU A 19 -5.72 5.42 10.47
N GLU A 20 -6.73 5.46 11.33
CA GLU A 20 -7.08 6.66 12.09
C GLU A 20 -5.92 7.11 13.00
N GLN A 21 -5.33 6.16 13.73
CA GLN A 21 -4.15 6.42 14.56
C GLN A 21 -2.97 6.93 13.71
N ALA A 22 -2.73 6.31 12.55
CA ALA A 22 -1.67 6.72 11.63
C ALA A 22 -1.91 8.13 11.07
N ARG A 23 -3.14 8.46 10.64
CA ARG A 23 -3.50 9.80 10.14
C ARG A 23 -3.31 10.87 11.23
N LYS A 24 -3.70 10.57 12.47
CA LYS A 24 -3.47 11.46 13.62
C LYS A 24 -1.98 11.69 13.86
N ALA A 25 -1.17 10.63 13.85
CA ALA A 25 0.28 10.72 14.03
C ALA A 25 0.98 11.45 12.87
N ALA A 26 0.49 11.30 11.63
CA ALA A 26 1.04 11.95 10.45
C ALA A 26 0.83 13.48 10.46
N GLY A 27 -0.16 13.99 11.18
CA GLY A 27 -0.37 15.42 11.36
C GLY A 27 -0.62 16.17 10.06
N GLY A 28 -1.39 15.57 9.14
CA GLY A 28 -1.70 16.13 7.82
C GLY A 28 -0.69 15.80 6.72
N LYS A 29 0.33 14.99 7.01
CA LYS A 29 1.19 14.35 6.00
C LYS A 29 0.57 13.04 5.50
N ASP A 30 1.18 12.49 4.46
CA ASP A 30 0.79 11.18 3.90
C ASP A 30 1.06 10.04 4.90
N VAL A 31 0.20 9.01 4.82
CA VAL A 31 0.38 7.74 5.55
C VAL A 31 0.85 6.69 4.54
N MET A 32 2.06 6.19 4.73
CA MET A 32 2.60 5.11 3.91
C MET A 32 2.18 3.74 4.46
N LEU A 33 1.51 2.94 3.64
CA LEU A 33 1.29 1.52 3.93
C LEU A 33 2.55 0.73 3.56
N TRP A 34 3.35 0.41 4.56
CA TRP A 34 4.57 -0.38 4.37
C TRP A 34 4.32 -1.84 3.97
N GLY A 35 3.09 -2.35 4.12
CA GLY A 35 2.70 -3.71 3.78
C GLY A 35 2.78 -4.69 4.97
N GLY A 36 2.86 -6.01 4.76
CA GLY A 36 3.04 -6.74 3.49
C GLY A 36 1.78 -6.92 2.63
N ALA A 37 1.79 -7.87 1.71
CA ALA A 37 0.72 -8.09 0.72
C ALA A 37 -0.68 -8.17 1.35
N ASN A 38 -0.84 -8.92 2.44
CA ASN A 38 -2.14 -9.05 3.12
C ASN A 38 -2.67 -7.73 3.69
N VAL A 39 -1.81 -6.83 4.16
CA VAL A 39 -2.22 -5.48 4.60
C VAL A 39 -2.69 -4.67 3.41
N ALA A 40 -1.90 -4.65 2.33
CA ALA A 40 -2.27 -3.90 1.11
C ALA A 40 -3.61 -4.38 0.53
N GLN A 41 -3.86 -5.69 0.50
CA GLN A 41 -5.12 -6.28 0.04
C GLN A 41 -6.32 -5.80 0.88
N GLN A 42 -6.19 -5.77 2.20
CA GLN A 42 -7.26 -5.32 3.10
C GLN A 42 -7.65 -3.86 2.84
N TYR A 43 -6.66 -2.97 2.73
CA TYR A 43 -6.91 -1.55 2.47
C TYR A 43 -7.44 -1.29 1.05
N LEU A 44 -6.98 -2.06 0.07
CA LEU A 44 -7.48 -1.98 -1.30
C LEU A 44 -8.95 -2.45 -1.39
N ALA A 45 -9.28 -3.60 -0.78
CA ALA A 45 -10.63 -4.14 -0.75
C ALA A 45 -11.61 -3.25 0.05
N ALA A 46 -11.12 -2.55 1.08
CA ALA A 46 -11.89 -1.59 1.86
C ALA A 46 -12.08 -0.22 1.16
N GLY A 47 -11.44 0.00 0.00
CA GLY A 47 -11.50 1.29 -0.70
C GLY A 47 -10.81 2.43 0.06
N LEU A 48 -9.83 2.11 0.91
CA LEU A 48 -9.12 3.06 1.78
C LEU A 48 -7.73 3.46 1.23
N LEU A 49 -7.37 2.96 0.05
CA LEU A 49 -6.11 3.28 -0.62
C LEU A 49 -6.31 4.42 -1.64
N ASP A 50 -5.55 5.50 -1.49
CA ASP A 50 -5.62 6.67 -2.38
C ASP A 50 -4.67 6.54 -3.59
N GLU A 51 -3.46 6.03 -3.36
CA GLU A 51 -2.39 5.91 -4.36
C GLU A 51 -1.66 4.56 -4.26
N LEU A 52 -1.17 4.07 -5.38
CA LEU A 52 -0.38 2.84 -5.48
C LEU A 52 0.91 3.09 -6.25
N GLU A 53 2.06 2.82 -5.62
CA GLU A 53 3.36 2.89 -6.28
C GLU A 53 3.94 1.48 -6.48
N LEU A 54 4.00 1.03 -7.73
CA LEU A 54 4.45 -0.29 -8.11
C LEU A 54 5.84 -0.25 -8.75
N HIS A 55 6.65 -1.22 -8.36
CA HIS A 55 8.02 -1.39 -8.83
C HIS A 55 8.12 -2.74 -9.54
N ILE A 56 8.01 -2.72 -10.86
CA ILE A 56 7.99 -3.94 -11.68
C ILE A 56 9.42 -4.26 -12.12
N VAL A 57 9.95 -5.36 -11.62
CA VAL A 57 11.27 -5.90 -11.98
C VAL A 57 11.14 -7.07 -12.95
N PRO A 58 12.12 -7.33 -13.85
CA PRO A 58 12.04 -8.38 -14.86
C PRO A 58 12.37 -9.77 -14.27
N VAL A 59 11.66 -10.18 -13.22
CA VAL A 59 11.83 -11.46 -12.54
C VAL A 59 10.48 -12.14 -12.35
N LEU A 60 10.39 -13.41 -12.76
CA LEU A 60 9.25 -14.27 -12.46
C LEU A 60 9.62 -15.14 -11.26
N LEU A 61 9.00 -14.87 -10.10
CA LEU A 61 9.31 -15.57 -8.85
C LEU A 61 8.67 -16.97 -8.74
N GLY A 62 7.66 -17.26 -9.55
CA GLY A 62 6.94 -18.55 -9.55
C GLY A 62 5.91 -18.69 -8.43
N ASP A 63 6.26 -18.35 -7.19
CA ASP A 63 5.37 -18.39 -6.03
C ASP A 63 5.71 -17.29 -4.99
N GLY A 64 4.86 -17.13 -3.97
CA GLY A 64 5.06 -16.21 -2.85
C GLY A 64 3.84 -15.36 -2.52
N ALA A 65 4.06 -14.31 -1.72
CA ALA A 65 3.00 -13.38 -1.33
C ALA A 65 2.57 -12.52 -2.53
N ARG A 66 1.36 -12.76 -3.04
CA ARG A 66 0.78 -12.02 -4.18
C ARG A 66 0.19 -10.70 -3.68
N LEU A 67 0.58 -9.58 -4.28
CA LEU A 67 0.02 -8.26 -3.91
C LEU A 67 -1.47 -8.16 -4.25
N PHE A 68 -1.84 -8.60 -5.46
CA PHE A 68 -3.22 -8.56 -5.97
C PHE A 68 -3.83 -9.97 -5.88
N ASP A 69 -4.39 -10.26 -4.71
CA ASP A 69 -5.09 -11.50 -4.41
C ASP A 69 -6.16 -11.21 -3.35
N ASN A 70 -7.16 -12.07 -3.21
CA ASN A 70 -8.22 -11.93 -2.20
C ASN A 70 -8.93 -10.56 -2.17
N LEU A 71 -9.10 -9.91 -3.33
CA LEU A 71 -9.74 -8.58 -3.42
C LEU A 71 -11.28 -8.64 -3.51
N GLY A 72 -11.86 -9.84 -3.49
CA GLY A 72 -13.30 -10.05 -3.73
C GLY A 72 -13.69 -9.73 -5.18
N ASP A 73 -14.95 -9.34 -5.37
CA ASP A 73 -15.50 -8.96 -6.69
C ASP A 73 -15.34 -7.44 -6.98
N ALA A 74 -14.50 -6.74 -6.21
CA ALA A 74 -14.32 -5.30 -6.34
C ALA A 74 -13.52 -4.97 -7.61
N GLU A 75 -14.16 -4.28 -8.55
CA GLU A 75 -13.46 -3.66 -9.67
C GLU A 75 -12.79 -2.37 -9.18
N VAL A 76 -11.45 -2.36 -9.17
CA VAL A 76 -10.67 -1.17 -8.81
C VAL A 76 -10.15 -0.51 -10.07
N GLN A 77 -10.60 0.71 -10.33
CA GLN A 77 -10.12 1.53 -11.44
C GLN A 77 -8.85 2.28 -11.03
N LEU A 78 -7.84 2.27 -11.89
CA LEU A 78 -6.55 2.92 -11.64
C LEU A 78 -6.26 3.94 -12.73
N GLU A 79 -6.02 5.18 -12.32
CA GLU A 79 -5.51 6.24 -13.20
C GLU A 79 -3.98 6.24 -13.12
N GLN A 80 -3.30 6.04 -14.24
CA GLN A 80 -1.83 6.16 -14.26
C GLN A 80 -1.40 7.62 -14.11
N VAL A 81 -0.71 7.92 -13.02
CA VAL A 81 -0.17 9.25 -12.73
C VAL A 81 1.25 9.41 -13.27
N ARG A 82 2.06 8.34 -13.17
CA ARG A 82 3.46 8.36 -13.60
C ARG A 82 3.94 6.98 -14.02
N ALA A 83 4.77 6.94 -15.06
CA ALA A 83 5.58 5.78 -15.43
C ALA A 83 7.02 6.25 -15.68
N VAL A 84 7.99 5.64 -14.98
CA VAL A 84 9.42 5.93 -15.14
C VAL A 84 10.14 4.61 -15.33
N GLU A 85 10.80 4.46 -16.48
CA GLU A 85 11.73 3.37 -16.73
C GLU A 85 13.08 3.70 -16.09
N ALA A 86 13.67 2.72 -15.41
CA ALA A 86 15.02 2.77 -14.88
C ALA A 86 15.74 1.43 -15.11
N PRO A 87 17.08 1.37 -15.00
CA PRO A 87 17.81 0.12 -15.19
C PRO A 87 17.28 -1.01 -14.29
N GLY A 88 16.67 -2.03 -14.89
CA GLY A 88 16.16 -3.21 -14.20
C GLY A 88 14.82 -3.05 -13.48
N VAL A 89 14.12 -1.92 -13.62
CA VAL A 89 12.83 -1.69 -12.96
C VAL A 89 11.97 -0.65 -13.71
N THR A 90 10.66 -0.86 -13.72
CA THR A 90 9.68 0.18 -14.09
C THR A 90 8.95 0.66 -12.86
N HIS A 91 9.04 1.95 -12.56
CA HIS A 91 8.31 2.61 -11.48
C HIS A 91 6.99 3.15 -12.01
N LEU A 92 5.88 2.67 -11.47
CA LEU A 92 4.53 3.07 -11.85
C LEU A 92 3.86 3.71 -10.64
N LYS A 93 3.23 4.87 -10.82
CA LYS A 93 2.36 5.49 -9.82
C LYS A 93 0.95 5.55 -10.38
N TYR A 94 0.00 5.04 -9.62
CA TYR A 94 -1.42 5.10 -9.90
C TYR A 94 -2.16 5.86 -8.81
N ARG A 95 -3.22 6.56 -9.20
CA ARG A 95 -4.28 7.00 -8.31
C ARG A 95 -5.40 5.98 -8.37
N VAL A 96 -5.98 5.63 -7.22
CA VAL A 96 -7.18 4.80 -7.17
C VAL A 96 -8.39 5.67 -7.49
N VAL A 97 -9.18 5.26 -8.47
CA VAL A 97 -10.41 5.94 -8.88
C VAL A 97 -11.58 5.08 -8.42
N THR A 98 -12.43 5.65 -7.57
CA THR A 98 -13.68 5.04 -7.10
C THR A 98 -14.88 5.61 -7.84
#